data_AF-A0A7K5XIA8-F1
#
_entry.id   AF-A0A7K5XIA8-F1
#
_cell.length_a   1.000
_cell.length_b   1.000
_cell.length_c   1.000
_cell.angle_alpha   90.00
_cell.angle_beta   90.00
_cell.angle_gamma   90.00
#
_symmetry.space_group_name_H-M   'P 1'
#
loop_
_entity.id
_entity.type
_entity.pdbx_description
1 polymer ?
#
loop_
_entity_poly.entity_id
_entity_poly.type
_entity_poly.pdbx_seq_one_letter_code
_entity_poly.pdbx_strand_id
1 'polypeptide(L)'
;KEFLVEISGTTVTITCPLTEGSITWKSTGMTPVSNERKYVIENHDSSPANVSCSSGGKTYHLYLNARVCANCEELDALAVTGIIAADLLITFGVLILVYYFSKDRKGRASPSAGSRPRGQKVQRPPPVPNPDYEPIRKGQREVYAGLESRGF
;
A
#
# COMPACT_ATOMS: atom_id res chain seq x y z
N LYS A 1 -1.81 38.69 25.63
CA LYS A 1 -1.06 38.47 24.38
C LYS A 1 -0.24 37.20 24.56
N GLU A 2 -0.25 36.31 23.58
CA GLU A 2 0.32 34.96 23.67
C GLU A 2 1.51 34.80 22.72
N PHE A 3 2.38 33.83 23.01
CA PHE A 3 3.45 33.45 22.10
C PHE A 3 2.88 32.67 20.93
N LEU A 4 3.39 32.94 19.73
CA LEU A 4 3.11 32.11 18.56
C LEU A 4 4.30 31.16 18.37
N VAL A 5 4.03 29.86 18.38
CA VAL A 5 5.03 28.80 18.26
C VAL A 5 4.73 28.00 17.01
N GLU A 6 5.67 27.97 16.08
CA GLU A 6 5.64 27.17 14.85
C GLU A 6 6.72 26.09 14.97
N ILE A 7 6.36 24.85 14.72
CA ILE A 7 7.27 23.70 14.75
C ILE A 7 7.35 23.17 13.33
N SER A 8 8.57 22.97 12.83
CA SER A 8 8.80 22.39 11.51
C SER A 8 9.96 21.40 11.59
N GLY A 9 9.66 20.11 11.59
CA GLY A 9 10.66 19.05 11.76
C GLY A 9 11.35 19.14 13.12
N THR A 10 12.64 19.48 13.13
CA THR A 10 13.46 19.70 14.34
C THR A 10 13.61 21.16 14.74
N THR A 11 13.06 22.08 13.94
CA THR A 11 13.22 23.53 14.15
C THR A 11 11.99 24.10 14.82
N VAL A 12 12.21 24.88 15.89
CA VAL A 12 11.16 25.56 16.65
C VAL A 12 11.30 27.06 16.46
N THR A 13 10.27 27.69 15.94
CA THR A 13 10.20 29.14 15.74
C THR A 13 9.23 29.75 16.75
N ILE A 14 9.75 30.65 17.59
CA ILE A 14 9.00 31.31 18.65
C ILE A 14 8.89 32.80 18.30
N THR A 15 7.67 33.32 18.24
CA THR A 15 7.43 34.74 17.96
C THR A 15 6.96 35.45 19.23
N CYS A 16 7.62 36.56 19.58
CA CYS A 16 7.26 37.34 20.75
C CYS A 16 5.93 38.13 20.49
N PRO A 17 5.00 38.16 21.46
CA PRO A 17 3.75 38.94 21.37
C PRO A 17 3.96 40.45 21.32
N LEU A 18 5.13 40.93 21.72
CA LEU A 18 5.49 42.34 21.71
C LEU A 18 5.90 42.76 20.30
N THR A 19 5.38 43.89 19.85
CA THR A 19 5.55 44.45 18.50
C THR A 19 6.41 45.71 18.47
N GLU A 20 6.66 46.33 19.62
CA GLU A 20 7.32 47.63 19.73
C GLU A 20 8.59 47.51 20.60
N GLY A 21 9.68 48.11 20.12
CA GLY A 21 10.98 48.16 20.79
C GLY A 21 11.95 47.02 20.41
N SER A 22 13.21 47.15 20.82
CA SER A 22 14.24 46.10 20.67
C SER A 22 13.91 44.93 21.58
N ILE A 23 13.64 43.76 21.00
CA ILE A 23 13.26 42.57 21.75
C ILE A 23 14.53 41.87 22.23
N THR A 24 14.70 41.75 23.55
CA THR A 24 15.79 40.99 24.14
C THR A 24 15.28 39.61 24.55
N TRP A 25 15.91 38.56 24.04
CA TRP A 25 15.57 37.18 24.37
C TRP A 25 16.47 36.63 25.48
N LYS A 26 15.91 35.77 26.33
CA LYS A 26 16.65 34.96 27.30
C LYS A 26 16.13 33.53 27.27
N SER A 27 17.02 32.57 27.09
CA SER A 27 16.74 31.14 27.21
C SER A 27 17.73 30.44 28.14
N THR A 28 17.31 29.36 28.79
CA THR A 28 18.20 28.53 29.59
C THR A 28 19.32 27.97 28.71
N GLY A 29 20.57 28.36 28.97
CA GLY A 29 21.77 27.82 28.31
C GLY A 29 22.31 28.63 27.13
N MET A 30 21.58 29.61 26.59
CA MET A 30 22.06 30.44 25.48
C MET A 30 21.41 31.83 25.49
N THR A 31 22.21 32.87 25.29
CA THR A 31 21.73 34.23 25.01
C THR A 31 21.58 34.40 23.50
N PRO A 32 20.37 34.58 22.96
CA PRO A 32 20.19 34.79 21.54
C PRO A 32 20.80 36.12 21.10
N VAL A 33 21.47 36.11 19.95
CA VAL A 33 22.13 37.29 19.33
C VAL A 33 21.15 38.14 18.50
N SER A 34 19.88 37.74 18.44
CA SER A 34 18.88 38.35 17.57
C SER A 34 18.01 39.38 18.31
N ASN A 35 17.99 40.61 17.79
CA ASN A 35 17.02 41.67 18.15
C ASN A 35 15.68 41.51 17.41
N GLU A 36 15.50 40.41 16.67
CA GLU A 36 14.32 40.18 15.87
C GLU A 36 13.17 39.63 16.71
N ARG A 37 11.96 39.82 16.21
CA ARG A 37 10.73 39.35 16.85
C ARG A 37 10.59 37.83 16.86
N LYS A 38 11.34 37.14 16.00
CA LYS A 38 11.35 35.68 15.88
C LYS A 38 12.63 35.14 16.48
N TYR A 39 12.49 34.13 17.32
CA TYR A 39 13.59 33.34 17.86
C TYR A 39 13.50 31.93 17.27
N VAL A 40 14.53 31.52 16.55
CA VAL A 40 14.60 30.22 15.87
C VAL A 40 15.57 29.34 16.63
N ILE A 41 15.11 28.16 17.04
CA ILE A 41 15.92 27.12 17.67
C ILE A 41 16.03 25.98 16.66
N GLU A 42 17.20 25.83 16.06
CA GLU A 42 17.51 24.71 15.16
C GLU A 42 17.89 23.47 15.98
N ASN A 43 17.56 22.28 15.48
CA ASN A 43 17.90 21.00 16.10
C ASN A 43 17.55 20.92 17.59
N HIS A 44 16.31 21.25 17.93
CA HIS A 44 15.86 21.18 19.31
C HIS A 44 15.81 19.71 19.78
N ASP A 45 16.48 19.37 20.89
CA ASP A 45 16.56 17.98 21.40
C ASP A 45 15.30 17.54 22.19
N SER A 46 14.15 18.15 21.92
CA SER A 46 12.87 17.92 22.64
C SER A 46 12.93 18.16 24.16
N SER A 47 14.00 18.77 24.65
CA SER A 47 14.17 19.08 26.06
C SER A 47 13.33 20.29 26.46
N PRO A 48 12.70 20.30 27.65
CA PRO A 48 11.92 21.44 28.08
C PRO A 48 12.82 22.67 28.26
N ALA A 49 12.41 23.80 27.71
CA ALA A 49 13.18 25.04 27.74
C ALA A 49 12.34 26.21 28.27
N ASN A 50 12.93 27.01 29.16
CA ASN A 50 12.37 28.28 29.59
C ASN A 50 12.85 29.37 28.65
N VAL A 51 11.91 30.02 27.96
CA VAL A 51 12.18 31.13 27.05
C VAL A 51 11.47 32.37 27.57
N SER A 52 12.13 33.52 27.49
CA SER A 52 11.51 34.80 27.81
C SER A 52 11.93 35.88 26.83
N CYS A 53 10.99 36.75 26.50
CA CYS A 53 11.25 37.95 25.72
C CYS A 53 10.89 39.18 26.53
N SER A 54 11.71 40.23 26.43
CA SER A 54 11.41 41.53 27.02
C SER A 54 11.59 42.67 26.05
N SER A 55 10.69 43.65 26.13
CA SER A 55 10.79 44.92 25.42
C SER A 55 10.17 46.03 26.26
N GLY A 56 10.84 47.20 26.32
CA GLY A 56 10.30 48.40 26.97
C GLY A 56 9.86 48.20 28.44
N GLY A 57 10.55 47.34 29.19
CA GLY A 57 10.24 47.04 30.59
C GLY A 57 9.15 45.98 30.83
N LYS A 58 8.55 45.41 29.78
CA LYS A 58 7.61 44.27 29.89
C LYS A 58 8.31 42.98 29.53
N THR A 59 8.21 41.97 30.41
CA THR A 59 8.80 40.64 30.24
C THR A 59 7.69 39.59 30.13
N TYR A 60 7.78 38.70 29.15
CA TYR A 60 6.90 37.55 29.00
C TYR A 60 7.71 36.26 29.09
N HIS A 61 7.14 35.25 29.76
CA HIS A 61 7.77 33.94 29.96
C HIS A 61 6.96 32.86 29.24
N LEU A 62 7.66 31.93 28.62
CA LEU A 62 7.13 30.76 27.92
C LEU A 62 7.87 29.51 28.44
N TYR A 63 7.10 28.54 28.91
CA TYR A 63 7.61 27.20 29.17
C TYR A 63 7.40 26.36 27.90
N LEU A 64 8.47 26.10 27.16
CA LEU A 64 8.42 25.31 25.94
C LEU A 64 8.63 23.83 26.28
N ASN A 65 7.60 23.03 26.07
CA ASN A 65 7.66 21.57 26.16
C ASN A 65 7.18 20.96 24.83
N ALA A 66 8.03 21.10 23.81
CA ALA A 66 7.74 20.63 22.46
C ALA A 66 8.61 19.41 22.14
N ARG A 67 7.97 18.32 21.72
CA ARG A 67 8.66 17.15 21.15
C ARG A 67 8.78 17.33 19.66
N VAL A 68 10.00 17.28 19.16
CA VAL A 68 10.33 17.45 17.74
C VAL A 68 11.03 16.20 17.22
N CYS A 69 10.96 15.95 15.91
CA CYS A 69 11.44 14.72 15.30
C CYS A 69 11.87 14.97 13.85
N ALA A 70 13.02 14.42 13.45
CA ALA A 70 13.62 14.67 12.14
C ALA A 70 12.92 13.97 10.97
N ASN A 71 12.25 12.84 11.22
CA ASN A 71 11.60 12.02 10.20
C ASN A 71 10.10 11.82 10.46
N CYS A 72 9.51 12.69 11.26
CA CYS A 72 8.09 12.64 11.54
C CYS A 72 7.37 13.59 10.58
N GLU A 73 6.55 13.03 9.71
CA GLU A 73 5.67 13.79 8.83
C GLU A 73 4.34 14.02 9.54
N GLU A 74 3.74 15.20 9.35
CA GLU A 74 2.40 15.45 9.82
C GLU A 74 1.40 14.62 9.00
N LEU A 75 0.90 13.53 9.59
CA LEU A 75 -0.14 12.72 8.98
C LEU A 75 -1.49 13.45 9.11
N ASP A 76 -1.82 14.25 8.11
CA ASP A 76 -3.16 14.83 7.99
C ASP A 76 -4.18 13.77 7.53
N ALA A 77 -5.44 13.92 7.95
CA ALA A 77 -6.53 13.03 7.58
C ALA A 77 -6.69 12.97 6.05
N LEU A 78 -6.49 14.09 5.34
CA LEU A 78 -6.53 14.14 3.88
C LEU A 78 -5.42 13.28 3.25
N ALA A 79 -4.19 13.35 3.79
CA ALA A 79 -3.06 12.58 3.30
C ALA A 79 -3.29 11.07 3.47
N VAL A 80 -3.73 10.65 4.66
CA VAL A 80 -4.06 9.25 4.94
C VAL A 80 -5.19 8.75 4.04
N THR A 81 -6.24 9.54 3.87
CA THR A 81 -7.37 9.19 2.98
C THR A 81 -6.90 9.04 1.53
N GLY A 82 -6.02 9.93 1.07
CA GLY A 82 -5.43 9.87 -0.27
C GLY A 82 -4.60 8.60 -0.49
N ILE A 83 -3.78 8.21 0.49
CA ILE A 83 -2.98 6.97 0.43
C ILE A 83 -3.90 5.75 0.32
N ILE A 84 -4.94 5.66 1.15
CA ILE A 84 -5.89 4.54 1.12
C ILE A 84 -6.64 4.49 -0.21
N ALA A 85 -7.15 5.63 -0.68
CA ALA A 85 -7.87 5.71 -1.95
C ALA A 85 -6.99 5.30 -3.14
N ALA A 86 -5.72 5.73 -3.16
CA ALA A 86 -4.77 5.34 -4.19
C ALA A 86 -4.50 3.82 -4.18
N ASP A 87 -4.31 3.22 -3.00
CA ASP A 87 -4.09 1.78 -2.86
C ASP A 87 -5.28 0.95 -3.37
N LEU A 88 -6.51 1.36 -3.02
CA LEU A 88 -7.73 0.73 -3.52
C LEU A 88 -7.84 0.81 -5.05
N LEU A 89 -7.54 1.97 -5.65
CA LEU A 89 -7.60 2.16 -7.09
C LEU A 89 -6.54 1.34 -7.82
N ILE A 90 -5.31 1.29 -7.31
CA ILE A 90 -4.23 0.47 -7.88
C ILE A 90 -4.61 -1.00 -7.81
N THR A 91 -5.03 -1.48 -6.64
CA THR A 91 -5.44 -2.88 -6.45
C THR A 91 -6.59 -3.25 -7.37
N PHE A 92 -7.61 -2.38 -7.48
CA PHE A 92 -8.74 -2.60 -8.38
C PHE A 92 -8.33 -2.59 -9.85
N GLY A 93 -7.45 -1.68 -10.25
CA GLY A 93 -6.89 -1.62 -11.61
C GLY A 93 -6.13 -2.89 -11.98
N VAL A 94 -5.28 -3.39 -11.08
CA VAL A 94 -4.56 -4.66 -11.26
C VAL A 94 -5.53 -5.84 -11.38
N LEU A 95 -6.57 -5.90 -10.54
CA LEU A 95 -7.59 -6.96 -10.61
C LEU A 95 -8.34 -6.95 -11.95
N ILE A 96 -8.75 -5.77 -12.42
CA ILE A 96 -9.41 -5.62 -13.73
C ILE A 96 -8.46 -6.06 -14.85
N LEU A 97 -7.22 -5.61 -14.82
CA LEU A 97 -6.22 -5.95 -15.84
C LEU A 97 -6.02 -7.46 -15.92
N VAL A 98 -5.76 -8.12 -14.78
CA VAL A 98 -5.62 -9.59 -14.71
C VAL A 98 -6.90 -10.28 -15.16
N TYR A 99 -8.07 -9.78 -14.79
CA TYR A 99 -9.35 -10.33 -15.21
C TYR A 99 -9.51 -10.31 -16.74
N TYR A 100 -9.20 -9.19 -17.40
CA TYR A 100 -9.27 -9.09 -18.85
C TYR A 100 -8.23 -9.97 -19.55
N PHE A 101 -6.95 -9.93 -19.13
CA PHE A 101 -5.91 -10.80 -19.70
C PHE A 101 -6.21 -12.28 -19.51
N SER A 102 -6.84 -12.66 -18.40
CA SER A 102 -7.25 -14.05 -18.14
C SER A 102 -8.49 -14.45 -18.94
N LYS A 103 -9.40 -13.50 -19.19
CA LYS A 103 -10.59 -13.70 -20.02
C LYS A 103 -10.21 -13.90 -21.49
N ASP A 104 -9.26 -13.13 -22.02
CA ASP A 104 -8.75 -13.31 -23.39
C ASP A 104 -7.98 -14.62 -23.57
N ARG A 105 -7.48 -15.21 -22.48
CA ARG A 105 -6.88 -16.56 -22.48
C ARG A 105 -7.91 -17.69 -22.38
N LYS A 106 -9.14 -17.44 -21.93
CA LYS A 106 -10.19 -18.48 -21.81
C LYS A 106 -10.72 -19.01 -23.14
N GLY A 107 -10.32 -18.42 -24.27
CA GLY A 107 -10.68 -18.87 -25.63
C GLY A 107 -9.52 -19.39 -26.47
N ARG A 108 -8.26 -19.28 -26.01
CA ARG A 108 -7.15 -19.99 -26.65
C ARG A 108 -7.08 -21.39 -26.05
N ALA A 109 -7.90 -22.29 -26.60
CA ALA A 109 -7.39 -23.64 -26.77
C ALA A 109 -6.02 -23.49 -27.44
N SER A 110 -4.95 -23.76 -26.70
CA SER A 110 -3.60 -23.81 -27.26
C SER A 110 -3.71 -24.58 -28.57
N PRO A 111 -3.28 -24.05 -29.74
CA PRO A 111 -3.12 -24.91 -30.88
C PRO A 111 -2.06 -25.95 -30.46
N SER A 112 -2.53 -27.18 -30.28
CA SER A 112 -1.71 -28.37 -30.03
C SER A 112 -0.70 -28.29 -28.89
N ALA A 113 -1.14 -28.56 -27.66
CA ALA A 113 -0.27 -29.24 -26.70
C ALA A 113 -0.81 -30.67 -26.53
N GLY A 114 -0.35 -31.58 -27.38
CA GLY A 114 -0.51 -33.02 -27.17
C GLY A 114 -1.73 -33.67 -27.82
N SER A 115 -1.98 -33.44 -29.11
CA SER A 115 -2.37 -34.59 -29.94
C SER A 115 -1.18 -35.55 -29.91
N ARG A 116 -1.15 -36.44 -28.90
CA ARG A 116 -0.34 -37.65 -28.94
C ARG A 116 -0.57 -38.21 -30.35
N PRO A 117 0.45 -38.41 -31.21
CA PRO A 117 0.21 -39.05 -32.49
C PRO A 117 -0.49 -40.35 -32.13
N ARG A 118 -1.78 -40.45 -32.48
CA ARG A 118 -2.56 -41.66 -32.27
C ARG A 118 -1.76 -42.66 -33.07
N GLY A 119 -1.00 -43.51 -32.38
CA GLY A 119 -0.01 -44.39 -32.98
C GLY A 119 -0.66 -45.00 -34.21
N GLN A 120 0.09 -44.97 -35.33
CA GLN A 120 -0.29 -45.54 -36.62
C GLN A 120 -1.26 -46.69 -36.36
N LYS A 121 -2.50 -46.60 -36.86
CA LYS A 121 -3.51 -47.65 -36.64
C LYS A 121 -2.94 -48.96 -37.19
N VAL A 122 -2.21 -49.70 -36.37
CA VAL A 122 -1.88 -51.08 -36.63
C VAL A 122 -3.24 -51.75 -36.57
N GLN A 123 -3.71 -52.15 -37.75
CA GLN A 123 -4.92 -52.90 -37.93
C GLN A 123 -4.72 -54.20 -37.16
N ARG A 124 -5.09 -54.20 -35.88
CA ARG A 124 -5.08 -55.41 -35.06
C ARG A 124 -6.03 -56.37 -35.78
N PRO A 125 -5.59 -57.61 -36.11
CA PRO A 125 -6.51 -58.60 -36.66
C PRO A 125 -7.69 -58.76 -35.69
N PRO A 126 -8.91 -58.99 -36.22
CA PRO A 126 -10.09 -59.15 -35.37
C PRO A 126 -9.80 -60.24 -34.32
N PRO A 127 -10.24 -60.03 -33.05
CA PRO A 127 -10.09 -61.04 -32.01
C PRO A 127 -10.63 -62.38 -32.52
N VAL A 128 -9.86 -63.45 -32.36
CA VAL A 128 -10.26 -64.79 -32.73
C VAL A 128 -11.58 -65.10 -32.01
N PRO A 129 -12.66 -65.49 -32.71
CA PRO A 129 -13.92 -65.83 -32.07
C PRO A 129 -13.69 -66.92 -31.03
N ASN A 130 -14.07 -66.65 -29.79
CA ASN A 130 -13.99 -67.63 -28.71
C ASN A 130 -14.84 -68.85 -29.12
N PRO A 131 -14.28 -70.08 -29.17
CA PRO A 131 -15.01 -71.27 -29.66
C PRO A 131 -16.28 -71.57 -28.85
N ASP A 132 -16.37 -71.07 -27.63
CA ASP A 132 -17.50 -71.31 -26.72
C ASP A 132 -18.71 -70.38 -26.95
N TYR A 133 -18.63 -69.41 -27.87
CA TYR A 133 -19.74 -68.49 -28.16
C TYR A 133 -19.96 -68.25 -29.65
N GLU A 134 -21.23 -68.30 -30.07
CA GLU A 134 -21.64 -68.00 -31.45
C GLU A 134 -21.47 -66.50 -31.79
N PRO A 135 -21.03 -66.14 -33.01
CA PRO A 135 -20.94 -64.75 -33.44
C PRO A 135 -22.29 -64.02 -33.40
N ILE A 136 -22.34 -62.91 -32.66
CA ILE A 136 -23.56 -62.09 -32.48
C ILE A 136 -24.03 -61.54 -33.85
N ARG A 137 -25.27 -61.87 -34.24
CA ARG A 137 -25.90 -61.36 -35.48
C ARG A 137 -26.10 -59.84 -35.38
N LYS A 138 -25.78 -59.13 -36.48
CA LYS A 138 -25.99 -57.68 -36.58
C LYS A 138 -27.49 -57.38 -36.41
N GLY A 139 -27.87 -56.81 -35.26
CA GLY A 139 -29.25 -56.49 -34.89
C GLY A 139 -29.62 -56.74 -33.42
N GLN A 140 -28.82 -57.50 -32.67
CA GLN A 140 -29.07 -57.78 -31.24
C GLN A 140 -28.14 -57.03 -30.26
N ARG A 141 -27.40 -56.02 -30.74
CA ARG A 141 -26.36 -55.32 -29.96
C ARG A 141 -26.92 -54.40 -28.87
N GLU A 142 -28.24 -54.23 -28.82
CA GLU A 142 -28.88 -53.15 -28.09
C GLU A 142 -29.16 -53.48 -26.61
N VAL A 143 -29.05 -54.74 -26.21
CA VAL A 143 -29.39 -55.17 -24.84
C VAL A 143 -28.36 -54.74 -23.79
N TYR A 144 -27.09 -54.51 -24.17
CA TYR A 144 -26.03 -54.10 -23.24
C TYR A 144 -25.34 -52.78 -23.60
N ALA A 145 -25.84 -52.05 -24.61
CA ALA A 145 -25.25 -50.78 -25.03
C ALA A 145 -25.55 -49.60 -24.08
N GLY A 146 -26.38 -49.80 -23.05
CA GLY A 146 -26.85 -48.75 -22.13
C GLY A 146 -26.10 -48.61 -20.81
N LEU A 147 -25.04 -49.39 -20.55
CA LEU A 147 -24.21 -49.22 -19.35
C LEU A 147 -23.05 -48.27 -19.67
N GLU A 148 -23.33 -46.98 -19.76
CA GLU A 148 -22.29 -45.98 -19.59
C GLU A 148 -21.64 -46.16 -18.20
N SER A 149 -20.31 -46.24 -18.17
CA SER A 149 -19.56 -46.20 -16.92
C SER A 149 -19.76 -44.84 -16.27
N ARG A 150 -20.55 -44.78 -15.18
CA ARG A 150 -20.50 -43.62 -14.28
C ARG A 150 -19.09 -43.45 -13.77
N GLY A 151 -18.46 -42.34 -14.12
CA GLY A 151 -17.10 -42.00 -13.73
C GLY A 151 -16.93 -41.90 -12.22
N PHE A 152 -15.76 -42.34 -11.78
CA PHE A 152 -15.07 -41.86 -10.59
C PHE A 152 -13.60 -41.66 -10.99
#